data_AF-A0A0F4J133-F1
#
_entry.id   AF-A0A0F4J133-F1
#
_cell.length_a   1.000
_cell.length_b   1.000
_cell.length_c   1.000
_cell.angle_alpha   90.00
_cell.angle_beta   90.00
_cell.angle_gamma   90.00
#
_symmetry.space_group_name_H-M   'P 1'
#
loop_
_entity.id
_entity.type
_entity.pdbx_description
1 polymer ?
#
loop_
_entity_poly.entity_id
_entity_poly.type
_entity_poly.pdbx_seq_one_letter_code
_entity_poly.pdbx_strand_id
1 'polypeptide(L)'
;MDRSSIAVIGAGVSGLTAAHVLSRVHDVVLYEADARLGGHAHTHEVPAAGGGTLGVDTGFIVHNERTYPHLLRLFRELGVSTQDAEMSMSVRCDGCGLEYAGARGPRGLLGGGNLLRGRHLLMLAEVPRFHRAARRLLAGGDTTRTLGAFLRQERFSPYFVSHFAIPLVSAVWSCAPDSALRYPAAYLFRFLDHHGLLSVTGSPQWRTVTGGSRAYVEPAAKSLARVLTSTPVRAVVRGAGRVRLVTEDGESAEHAAVVIAVHPHRALRLLADPTELERRVLGAFTYSRNPTVLHRDTTV
;
A
#
# COMPACT_ATOMS: atom_id res chain seq x y z
N MET A 1 -31.26 -18.80 13.67
CA MET A 1 -30.68 -17.61 14.33
C MET A 1 -30.97 -16.44 13.42
N ASP A 2 -31.59 -15.39 13.94
CA ASP A 2 -31.89 -14.18 13.18
C ASP A 2 -30.56 -13.49 12.80
N ARG A 3 -30.33 -13.28 11.50
CA ARG A 3 -29.07 -12.70 11.00
C ARG A 3 -29.25 -11.19 10.89
N SER A 4 -28.64 -10.44 11.79
CA SER A 4 -28.69 -8.97 11.73
C SER A 4 -28.07 -8.45 10.44
N SER A 5 -28.68 -7.43 9.84
CA SER A 5 -28.13 -6.74 8.66
C SER A 5 -27.00 -5.78 9.06
N ILE A 6 -25.86 -5.87 8.39
CA ILE A 6 -24.68 -5.02 8.62
C ILE A 6 -24.28 -4.35 7.30
N ALA A 7 -24.10 -3.02 7.32
CA ALA A 7 -23.56 -2.31 6.17
C ALA A 7 -22.04 -2.23 6.21
N VAL A 8 -21.41 -2.30 5.04
CA VAL A 8 -19.98 -1.98 4.86
C VAL A 8 -19.88 -0.91 3.78
N ILE A 9 -19.19 0.20 4.07
CA ILE A 9 -19.01 1.32 3.13
C ILE A 9 -17.57 1.34 2.63
N GLY A 10 -17.40 1.19 1.32
CA GLY A 10 -16.11 1.08 0.62
C GLY A 10 -15.71 -0.36 0.39
N ALA A 11 -15.49 -0.72 -0.87
CA ALA A 11 -15.10 -2.04 -1.36
C ALA A 11 -13.61 -2.15 -1.69
N GLY A 12 -12.76 -1.40 -0.97
CA GLY A 12 -11.32 -1.69 -0.93
C GLY A 12 -11.01 -3.00 -0.19
N VAL A 13 -9.74 -3.38 -0.12
CA VAL A 13 -9.31 -4.63 0.55
C VAL A 13 -9.79 -4.73 2.01
N SER A 14 -9.83 -3.63 2.75
CA SER A 14 -10.33 -3.59 4.13
C SER A 14 -11.83 -3.89 4.21
N GLY A 15 -12.63 -3.23 3.37
CA GLY A 15 -14.08 -3.41 3.34
C GLY A 15 -14.48 -4.78 2.83
N LEU A 16 -13.85 -5.27 1.77
CA LEU A 16 -14.07 -6.64 1.26
C LEU A 16 -13.71 -7.70 2.31
N THR A 17 -12.60 -7.51 3.03
CA THR A 17 -12.21 -8.43 4.11
C THR A 17 -13.22 -8.38 5.27
N ALA A 18 -13.64 -7.18 5.70
CA ALA A 18 -14.64 -7.03 6.75
C ALA A 18 -15.97 -7.68 6.34
N ALA A 19 -16.41 -7.44 5.10
CA ALA A 19 -17.63 -8.01 4.55
C ALA A 19 -17.57 -9.55 4.50
N HIS A 20 -16.46 -10.13 4.01
CA HIS A 20 -16.23 -11.58 3.96
C HIS A 20 -16.21 -12.25 5.34
N VAL A 21 -15.68 -11.58 6.36
CA VAL A 21 -15.68 -12.11 7.73
C VAL A 21 -17.07 -12.02 8.35
N LEU A 22 -17.74 -10.88 8.22
CA LEU A 22 -19.07 -10.64 8.78
C LEU A 22 -20.17 -11.48 8.09
N SER A 23 -20.04 -11.76 6.79
CA SER A 23 -21.02 -12.53 6.02
C SER A 23 -21.17 -13.98 6.50
N ARG A 24 -20.30 -14.47 7.38
CA ARG A 24 -20.45 -15.79 8.00
C ARG A 24 -21.63 -15.85 8.96
N VAL A 25 -21.94 -14.73 9.62
CA VAL A 25 -22.92 -14.67 10.72
C VAL A 25 -23.96 -13.55 10.57
N HIS A 26 -23.78 -12.64 9.61
CA HIS A 26 -24.65 -11.49 9.36
C HIS A 26 -25.01 -11.34 7.88
N ASP A 27 -26.10 -10.63 7.60
CA ASP A 27 -26.49 -10.29 6.24
C ASP A 27 -25.84 -8.97 5.84
N VAL A 28 -24.73 -9.10 5.10
CA VAL A 28 -23.87 -7.96 4.75
C VAL A 28 -24.34 -7.28 3.47
N VAL A 29 -24.53 -5.96 3.54
CA VAL A 29 -24.73 -5.09 2.37
C VAL A 29 -23.50 -4.22 2.18
N LEU A 30 -22.79 -4.42 1.07
CA LEU A 30 -21.60 -3.66 0.70
C LEU A 30 -21.96 -2.51 -0.24
N TYR A 31 -21.58 -1.29 0.12
CA TYR A 31 -21.77 -0.08 -0.67
C TYR A 31 -20.43 0.39 -1.23
N GLU A 32 -20.35 0.59 -2.55
CA GLU A 32 -19.19 1.14 -3.25
C GLU A 32 -19.63 2.30 -4.13
N ALA A 33 -18.87 3.40 -4.07
CA ALA A 33 -19.12 4.61 -4.84
C ALA A 33 -18.74 4.42 -6.30
N ASP A 34 -17.65 3.71 -6.57
CA ASP A 34 -17.21 3.42 -7.93
C ASP A 34 -18.05 2.31 -8.59
N ALA A 35 -18.00 2.22 -9.91
CA ALA A 35 -18.63 1.12 -10.66
C ALA A 35 -17.91 -0.22 -10.49
N ARG A 36 -16.76 -0.24 -9.78
CA ARG A 36 -15.86 -1.38 -9.64
C ARG A 36 -15.44 -1.56 -8.18
N LEU A 37 -15.35 -2.82 -7.75
CA LEU A 37 -14.80 -3.19 -6.45
C LEU A 37 -13.26 -3.21 -6.47
N GLY A 38 -12.64 -3.08 -5.30
CA GLY A 38 -11.21 -3.29 -5.07
C GLY A 38 -10.42 -2.03 -4.71
N GLY A 39 -10.91 -0.84 -5.06
CA GLY A 39 -10.18 0.42 -4.83
C GLY A 39 -8.76 0.36 -5.42
N HIS A 40 -7.73 0.47 -4.58
CA HIS A 40 -6.32 0.34 -5.01
C HIS A 40 -5.93 -1.07 -5.51
N ALA A 41 -6.73 -2.10 -5.26
CA ALA A 41 -6.61 -3.38 -5.94
C ALA A 41 -7.17 -3.21 -7.36
N HIS A 42 -6.31 -2.96 -8.34
CA HIS A 42 -6.69 -2.51 -9.68
C HIS A 42 -5.91 -3.26 -10.76
N THR A 43 -6.53 -4.33 -11.26
CA THR A 43 -6.03 -5.15 -12.36
C THR A 43 -6.52 -4.64 -13.71
N HIS A 44 -5.60 -4.46 -14.63
CA HIS A 44 -5.83 -4.17 -16.05
C HIS A 44 -5.65 -5.43 -16.87
N GLU A 45 -6.52 -5.63 -17.85
CA GLU A 45 -6.37 -6.70 -18.82
C GLU A 45 -5.65 -6.18 -20.05
N VAL A 46 -4.48 -6.74 -20.33
CA VAL A 46 -3.67 -6.35 -21.49
C VAL A 46 -3.40 -7.56 -22.38
N PRO A 47 -3.36 -7.38 -23.72
CA PRO A 47 -3.02 -8.49 -24.63
C PRO A 47 -1.61 -9.04 -24.34
N ALA A 48 -1.49 -10.35 -24.14
CA ALA A 48 -0.21 -11.01 -23.95
C ALA A 48 0.48 -11.26 -25.30
N ALA A 49 1.82 -11.22 -25.33
CA ALA A 49 2.61 -11.38 -26.55
C ALA A 49 2.42 -12.75 -27.24
N GLY A 50 2.08 -13.80 -26.47
CA GLY A 50 1.83 -15.17 -26.97
C GLY A 50 0.36 -15.48 -27.24
N GLY A 51 -0.52 -14.48 -27.27
CA GLY A 51 -1.98 -14.67 -27.29
C GLY A 51 -2.59 -14.74 -25.89
N GLY A 52 -3.87 -14.40 -25.79
CA GLY A 52 -4.59 -14.29 -24.52
C GLY A 52 -4.40 -12.95 -23.81
N THR A 53 -4.78 -12.91 -22.53
CA THR A 53 -4.84 -11.71 -21.69
C THR A 53 -3.95 -11.88 -20.46
N LEU A 54 -3.19 -10.84 -20.13
CA LEU A 54 -2.43 -10.72 -18.90
C LEU A 54 -3.12 -9.75 -17.95
N GLY A 55 -3.31 -10.16 -16.69
CA GLY A 55 -3.74 -9.28 -15.62
C GLY A 55 -2.55 -8.51 -15.04
N VAL A 56 -2.56 -7.18 -15.12
CA VAL A 56 -1.51 -6.30 -14.61
C VAL A 56 -2.07 -5.39 -13.52
N ASP A 57 -1.55 -5.50 -12.30
CA ASP A 57 -1.93 -4.63 -11.19
C ASP A 57 -1.19 -3.29 -11.22
N THR A 58 -1.89 -2.20 -10.90
CA THR A 58 -1.34 -0.82 -10.89
C THR A 58 -1.30 -0.16 -9.51
N GLY A 59 -1.80 -0.83 -8.48
CA GLY A 59 -1.76 -0.36 -7.10
C GLY A 59 -1.10 -1.38 -6.19
N PHE A 60 -1.90 -2.25 -5.59
CA PHE A 60 -1.35 -3.36 -4.81
C PHE A 60 -0.81 -4.45 -5.75
N ILE A 61 0.52 -4.64 -5.78
CA ILE A 61 1.18 -5.53 -6.74
C ILE A 61 1.89 -6.75 -6.12
N VAL A 62 2.32 -6.68 -4.85
CA VAL A 62 3.08 -7.77 -4.21
C VAL A 62 2.76 -7.95 -2.73
N HIS A 63 3.03 -9.16 -2.24
CA HIS A 63 3.02 -9.53 -0.82
C HIS A 63 4.17 -10.51 -0.51
N ASN A 64 4.32 -10.89 0.76
CA ASN A 64 5.21 -11.97 1.19
C ASN A 64 4.64 -12.70 2.41
N GLU A 65 5.17 -13.88 2.71
CA GLU A 65 4.62 -14.74 3.76
C GLU A 65 4.87 -14.25 5.19
N ARG A 66 5.96 -13.49 5.38
CA ARG A 66 6.34 -12.97 6.70
C ARG A 66 5.43 -11.85 7.17
N THR A 67 5.07 -10.94 6.28
CA THR A 67 4.43 -9.65 6.64
C THR A 67 2.93 -9.60 6.33
N TYR A 68 2.38 -10.59 5.60
CA TYR A 68 0.97 -10.62 5.20
C TYR A 68 0.19 -11.88 5.65
N PRO A 69 0.30 -12.33 6.91
CA PRO A 69 -0.34 -13.59 7.34
C PRO A 69 -1.88 -13.56 7.21
N HIS A 70 -2.50 -12.41 7.47
CA HIS A 70 -3.96 -12.26 7.36
C HIS A 70 -4.45 -12.24 5.92
N LEU A 71 -3.72 -11.57 5.02
CA LEU A 71 -4.04 -11.58 3.59
C LEU A 71 -3.89 -12.99 3.00
N LEU A 72 -2.84 -13.71 3.39
CA LEU A 72 -2.65 -15.10 2.97
C LEU A 72 -3.74 -16.04 3.50
N ARG A 73 -4.23 -15.79 4.71
CA ARG A 73 -5.41 -16.50 5.22
C ARG A 73 -6.63 -16.22 4.34
N LEU A 74 -6.89 -14.95 4.02
CA LEU A 74 -7.98 -14.58 3.11
C LEU A 74 -7.84 -15.29 1.76
N PHE A 75 -6.63 -15.29 1.17
CA PHE A 75 -6.38 -15.99 -0.09
C PHE A 75 -6.67 -17.49 -0.01
N ARG A 76 -6.24 -18.17 1.06
CA ARG A 76 -6.57 -19.59 1.27
C ARG A 76 -8.08 -19.83 1.38
N GLU A 77 -8.78 -18.99 2.12
CA GLU A 77 -10.24 -19.10 2.28
C GLU A 77 -11.00 -18.84 0.97
N LEU A 78 -10.44 -18.02 0.07
CA LEU A 78 -11.03 -17.69 -1.23
C LEU A 78 -10.51 -18.57 -2.39
N GLY A 79 -9.57 -19.48 -2.14
CA GLY A 79 -8.94 -20.31 -3.18
C GLY A 79 -8.04 -19.53 -4.15
N VAL A 80 -7.44 -18.42 -3.70
CA VAL A 80 -6.61 -17.54 -4.53
C VAL A 80 -5.16 -18.04 -4.58
N SER A 81 -4.66 -18.27 -5.79
CA SER A 81 -3.27 -18.65 -6.03
C SER A 81 -2.34 -17.43 -6.15
N THR A 82 -1.09 -17.62 -5.74
CA THR A 82 -0.04 -16.61 -5.82
C THR A 82 1.23 -17.23 -6.40
N GLN A 83 2.01 -16.44 -7.11
CA GLN A 83 3.24 -16.86 -7.77
C GLN A 83 4.41 -16.02 -7.27
N ASP A 84 5.62 -16.52 -7.46
CA ASP A 84 6.82 -15.77 -7.14
C ASP A 84 6.91 -14.52 -8.00
N ALA A 85 7.31 -13.42 -7.37
CA ALA A 85 7.57 -12.15 -8.00
C ALA A 85 9.01 -11.74 -7.70
N GLU A 86 9.76 -11.39 -8.73
CA GLU A 86 11.05 -10.74 -8.54
C GLU A 86 10.81 -9.28 -8.17
N MET A 87 11.32 -8.88 -7.00
CA MET A 87 11.35 -7.47 -6.61
C MET A 87 12.81 -7.01 -6.65
N SER A 88 13.13 -6.20 -7.65
CA SER A 88 14.45 -5.60 -7.81
C SER A 88 14.34 -4.09 -7.96
N MET A 89 15.43 -3.41 -7.61
CA MET A 89 15.55 -1.96 -7.72
C MET A 89 16.85 -1.65 -8.46
N SER A 90 16.76 -0.72 -9.39
CA SER A 90 17.91 -0.07 -10.02
C SER A 90 17.78 1.44 -9.90
N VAL A 91 18.92 2.13 -9.88
CA VAL A 91 18.99 3.58 -9.86
C VAL A 91 19.83 4.00 -11.05
N ARG A 92 19.28 4.90 -11.86
CA ARG A 92 20.00 5.63 -12.91
C ARG A 92 19.95 7.12 -12.58
N CYS A 93 21.08 7.81 -12.71
CA CYS A 93 21.19 9.26 -12.57
C CYS A 93 21.83 9.81 -13.83
N ASP A 94 21.02 10.40 -14.72
CA ASP A 94 21.48 10.92 -16.01
C ASP A 94 22.45 12.10 -15.82
N GLY A 95 22.28 12.89 -14.77
CA GLY A 95 23.15 14.04 -14.51
C GLY A 95 24.60 13.67 -14.15
N CYS A 96 24.83 12.51 -13.54
CA CYS A 96 26.18 12.08 -13.15
C CYS A 96 26.60 10.72 -13.75
N GLY A 97 25.75 10.16 -14.61
CA GLY A 97 25.88 8.87 -15.28
C GLY A 97 25.94 7.66 -14.34
N LEU A 98 25.43 7.77 -13.11
CA LEU A 98 25.44 6.65 -12.14
C LEU A 98 24.36 5.64 -12.54
N GLU A 99 24.72 4.36 -12.60
CA GLU A 99 23.76 3.27 -12.82
C GLU A 99 24.10 2.07 -11.95
N TYR A 100 23.24 1.67 -11.02
CA TYR A 100 23.49 0.45 -10.24
C TYR A 100 22.20 -0.33 -9.98
N ALA A 101 22.33 -1.65 -9.81
CA ALA A 101 21.25 -2.55 -9.47
C ALA A 101 21.69 -3.54 -8.40
N GLY A 102 21.14 -3.41 -7.18
CA GLY A 102 21.55 -4.24 -6.04
C GLY A 102 21.24 -5.73 -6.23
N ALA A 103 20.12 -6.06 -6.87
CA ALA A 103 19.69 -7.43 -7.11
C ALA A 103 20.63 -8.22 -8.04
N ARG A 104 21.46 -7.54 -8.84
CA ARG A 104 22.47 -8.16 -9.72
C ARG A 104 23.81 -8.40 -9.02
N GLY A 105 23.85 -8.27 -7.70
CA GLY A 105 25.04 -8.52 -6.87
C GLY A 105 26.22 -7.58 -7.22
N PRO A 106 27.47 -8.02 -6.98
CA PRO A 106 28.65 -7.20 -7.23
C PRO A 106 28.73 -6.66 -8.67
N ARG A 107 28.32 -7.44 -9.67
CA ARG A 107 28.30 -6.99 -11.08
C ARG A 107 27.33 -5.83 -11.29
N GLY A 108 26.18 -5.83 -10.63
CA GLY A 108 25.19 -4.75 -10.70
C GLY A 108 25.56 -3.52 -9.88
N LEU A 109 26.30 -3.68 -8.78
CA LEU A 109 26.80 -2.57 -7.98
C LEU A 109 28.01 -1.91 -8.66
N LEU A 110 28.91 -2.69 -9.23
CA LEU A 110 30.24 -2.25 -9.66
C LEU A 110 30.38 -2.10 -11.19
N GLY A 111 29.35 -2.46 -11.97
CA GLY A 111 29.33 -2.38 -13.43
C GLY A 111 29.36 -0.95 -14.00
N GLY A 112 29.44 -0.83 -15.33
CA GLY A 112 29.25 0.44 -16.05
C GLY A 112 30.30 1.53 -15.75
N GLY A 113 31.50 1.19 -15.28
CA GLY A 113 32.55 2.16 -14.92
C GLY A 113 32.40 2.76 -13.51
N ASN A 114 31.43 2.29 -12.70
CA ASN A 114 31.23 2.78 -11.34
C ASN A 114 32.35 2.42 -10.37
N LEU A 115 33.11 1.35 -10.63
CA LEU A 115 34.30 0.95 -9.86
C LEU A 115 35.34 2.07 -9.72
N LEU A 116 35.46 2.91 -10.75
CA LEU A 116 36.42 4.02 -10.77
C LEU A 116 35.85 5.28 -10.11
N ARG A 117 34.58 5.26 -9.66
CA ARG A 117 33.90 6.41 -9.06
C ARG A 117 34.00 6.32 -7.53
N GLY A 118 35.03 6.95 -6.95
CA GLY A 118 35.26 6.94 -5.50
C GLY A 118 34.03 7.31 -4.66
N ARG A 119 33.24 8.30 -5.10
CA ARG A 119 31.97 8.70 -4.45
C ARG A 119 30.93 7.58 -4.38
N HIS A 120 30.89 6.71 -5.40
CA HIS A 120 29.98 5.58 -5.43
C HIS A 120 30.42 4.48 -4.46
N LEU A 121 31.73 4.18 -4.40
CA LEU A 121 32.25 3.23 -3.41
C LEU A 121 32.03 3.71 -1.97
N LEU A 122 32.21 5.00 -1.71
CA LEU A 122 31.89 5.61 -0.42
C LEU A 122 30.40 5.46 -0.07
N MET A 123 29.51 5.71 -1.03
CA MET A 123 28.07 5.49 -0.86
C MET A 123 27.75 4.05 -0.49
N LEU A 124 28.34 3.06 -1.17
CA LEU A 124 28.13 1.64 -0.84
C LEU A 124 28.60 1.31 0.58
N ALA A 125 29.70 1.89 1.04
CA ALA A 125 30.18 1.73 2.41
C ALA A 125 29.23 2.39 3.45
N GLU A 126 28.45 3.41 3.05
CA GLU A 126 27.44 4.03 3.90
C GLU A 126 26.17 3.17 4.06
N VAL A 127 25.86 2.25 3.14
CA VAL A 127 24.63 1.42 3.21
C VAL A 127 24.57 0.55 4.48
N PRO A 128 25.60 -0.25 4.84
CA PRO A 128 25.58 -1.01 6.11
C PRO A 128 25.50 -0.10 7.35
N ARG A 129 26.09 1.10 7.27
CA ARG A 129 26.03 2.10 8.34
C ARG A 129 24.60 2.62 8.51
N PHE A 130 23.91 2.91 7.41
CA PHE A 130 22.49 3.29 7.39
C PHE A 130 21.61 2.21 8.02
N HIS A 131 21.80 0.94 7.65
CA HIS A 131 21.06 -0.18 8.26
C HIS A 131 21.26 -0.28 9.78
N ARG A 132 22.49 -0.11 10.28
CA ARG A 132 22.77 -0.12 11.72
C ARG A 132 22.15 1.09 12.44
N ALA A 133 22.29 2.29 11.86
CA ALA A 133 21.73 3.51 12.45
C ALA A 133 20.20 3.49 12.47
N ALA A 134 19.55 2.99 11.42
CA ALA A 134 18.10 2.82 11.35
C ALA A 134 17.58 1.87 12.43
N ARG A 135 18.22 0.71 12.61
CA ARG A 135 17.88 -0.25 13.68
C ARG A 135 18.11 0.34 15.08
N ARG A 136 19.17 1.13 15.26
CA ARG A 136 19.42 1.85 16.52
C ARG A 136 18.30 2.87 16.82
N LEU A 137 17.81 3.60 15.82
CA LEU A 137 16.69 4.52 16.01
C LEU A 137 15.42 3.77 16.44
N LEU A 138 15.14 2.62 15.82
CA LEU A 138 14.00 1.77 16.20
C LEU A 138 14.11 1.26 17.65
N ALA A 139 15.29 0.79 18.05
CA ALA A 139 15.55 0.33 19.41
C ALA A 139 15.43 1.45 20.45
N GLY A 140 15.75 2.70 20.07
CA GLY A 140 15.65 3.87 20.95
C GLY A 140 14.24 4.44 21.12
N GLY A 141 13.25 3.98 20.34
CA GLY A 141 11.84 4.39 20.50
C GLY A 141 11.50 5.81 20.03
N ASP A 142 12.42 6.53 19.38
CA ASP A 142 12.15 7.87 18.85
C ASP A 142 11.22 7.78 17.63
N THR A 143 10.05 8.40 17.71
CA THR A 143 9.03 8.41 16.64
C THR A 143 8.83 9.79 16.00
N THR A 144 9.58 10.79 16.44
CA THR A 144 9.34 12.20 16.09
C THR A 144 10.16 12.69 14.90
N ARG A 145 11.30 12.05 14.63
CA ARG A 145 12.23 12.50 13.59
C ARG A 145 11.74 12.19 12.19
N THR A 146 11.98 13.13 11.28
CA THR A 146 11.90 12.89 9.84
C THR A 146 13.14 12.17 9.33
N LEU A 147 13.04 11.53 8.17
CA LEU A 147 14.18 10.92 7.49
C LEU A 147 15.32 11.92 7.25
N GLY A 148 15.00 13.13 6.80
CA GLY A 148 16.00 14.17 6.56
C GLY A 148 16.72 14.61 7.84
N ALA A 149 16.00 14.73 8.96
CA ALA A 149 16.61 15.02 10.26
C ALA A 149 17.56 13.89 10.70
N PHE A 150 17.12 12.64 10.56
CA PHE A 150 17.94 11.46 10.83
C PHE A 150 19.22 11.43 9.99
N LEU A 151 19.10 11.62 8.67
CA LEU A 151 20.24 11.54 7.75
C LEU A 151 21.29 12.62 8.05
N ARG A 152 20.86 13.84 8.39
CA ARG A 152 21.76 14.93 8.81
C ARG A 152 22.44 14.65 10.15
N GLN A 153 21.69 14.18 11.14
CA GLN A 153 22.23 13.88 12.47
C GLN A 153 23.29 12.77 12.41
N GLU A 154 23.02 11.73 11.62
CA GLU A 154 23.95 10.63 11.39
C GLU A 154 25.07 11.00 10.39
N ARG A 155 25.09 12.23 9.85
CA ARG A 155 26.12 12.73 8.92
C ARG A 155 26.27 11.85 7.67
N PHE A 156 25.17 11.47 7.02
CA PHE A 156 25.22 10.82 5.70
C PHE A 156 25.63 11.83 4.62
N SER A 157 26.45 11.38 3.67
CA SER A 157 26.92 12.25 2.59
C SER A 157 25.76 12.72 1.70
N PRO A 158 25.81 13.94 1.13
CA PRO A 158 24.81 14.39 0.16
C PRO A 158 24.65 13.44 -1.03
N TYR A 159 25.75 12.76 -1.41
CA TYR A 159 25.75 11.76 -2.46
C TYR A 159 24.91 10.54 -2.08
N PHE A 160 25.08 9.99 -0.88
CA PHE A 160 24.25 8.90 -0.35
C PHE A 160 22.78 9.28 -0.22
N VAL A 161 22.50 10.48 0.30
CA VAL A 161 21.12 10.97 0.43
C VAL A 161 20.44 11.00 -0.94
N SER A 162 21.11 11.55 -1.96
CA SER A 162 20.52 11.75 -3.29
C SER A 162 20.46 10.49 -4.15
N HIS A 163 21.41 9.56 -3.99
CA HIS A 163 21.55 8.40 -4.89
C HIS A 163 21.17 7.06 -4.26
N PHE A 164 20.94 7.00 -2.94
CA PHE A 164 20.47 5.79 -2.26
C PHE A 164 19.21 6.04 -1.43
N ALA A 165 19.26 6.98 -0.47
CA ALA A 165 18.17 7.14 0.50
C ALA A 165 16.87 7.66 -0.14
N ILE A 166 16.96 8.73 -0.93
CA ILE A 166 15.80 9.30 -1.64
C ILE A 166 15.24 8.29 -2.66
N PRO A 167 16.04 7.67 -3.55
CA PRO A 167 15.52 6.67 -4.50
C PRO A 167 14.83 5.49 -3.81
N LEU A 168 15.41 4.96 -2.72
CA LEU A 168 14.81 3.85 -1.97
C LEU A 168 13.42 4.21 -1.44
N VAL A 169 13.29 5.37 -0.80
CA VAL A 169 12.01 5.79 -0.21
C VAL A 169 11.01 6.17 -1.28
N SER A 170 11.45 6.84 -2.35
CA SER A 170 10.58 7.22 -3.47
C SER A 170 10.03 5.98 -4.18
N ALA A 171 10.84 4.93 -4.37
CA ALA A 171 10.40 3.68 -4.96
C ALA A 171 9.38 2.94 -4.08
N VAL A 172 9.60 2.87 -2.77
CA VAL A 172 8.71 2.13 -1.85
C VAL A 172 7.40 2.87 -1.58
N TRP A 173 7.42 4.21 -1.49
CA TRP A 173 6.23 5.01 -1.19
C TRP A 173 5.61 5.72 -2.38
N SER A 174 6.14 5.52 -3.59
CA SER A 174 5.68 6.19 -4.82
C SER A 174 5.54 7.70 -4.62
N CYS A 175 6.54 8.33 -4.00
CA CYS A 175 6.47 9.73 -3.59
C CYS A 175 7.56 10.59 -4.26
N ALA A 176 7.30 11.89 -4.36
CA ALA A 176 8.27 12.84 -4.87
C ALA A 176 9.52 12.90 -3.96
N PRO A 177 10.72 13.15 -4.51
CA PRO A 177 11.98 13.26 -3.76
C PRO A 177 11.90 14.16 -2.51
N ASP A 178 11.29 15.34 -2.63
CA ASP A 178 11.17 16.28 -1.51
C ASP A 178 10.26 15.76 -0.39
N SER A 179 9.28 14.92 -0.73
CA SER A 179 8.39 14.27 0.24
C SER A 179 9.09 13.15 0.99
N ALA A 180 10.04 12.45 0.35
CA ALA A 180 10.78 11.35 0.96
C ALA A 180 11.52 11.80 2.24
N LEU A 181 12.16 12.98 2.22
CA LEU A 181 12.92 13.48 3.38
C LEU A 181 12.03 13.93 4.56
N ARG A 182 10.76 14.26 4.30
CA ARG A 182 9.80 14.65 5.35
C ARG A 182 9.14 13.45 6.02
N TYR A 183 9.35 12.25 5.49
CA TYR A 183 8.68 11.05 5.95
C TYR A 183 9.12 10.67 7.39
N PRO A 184 8.21 10.20 8.27
CA PRO A 184 8.56 9.79 9.63
C PRO A 184 9.56 8.62 9.63
N ALA A 185 10.75 8.84 10.21
CA ALA A 185 11.86 7.88 10.12
C ALA A 185 11.52 6.54 10.78
N ALA A 186 10.90 6.57 11.96
CA ALA A 186 10.55 5.34 12.69
C ALA A 186 9.54 4.47 11.93
N TYR A 187 8.54 5.09 11.30
CA TYR A 187 7.55 4.37 10.50
C TYR A 187 8.21 3.72 9.27
N LEU A 188 9.01 4.50 8.53
CA LEU A 188 9.81 4.02 7.41
C LEU A 188 10.71 2.85 7.81
N PHE A 189 11.51 3.00 8.86
CA PHE A 189 12.46 1.96 9.25
C PHE A 189 11.77 0.70 9.77
N ARG A 190 10.63 0.81 10.46
CA ARG A 190 9.85 -0.36 10.88
C ARG A 190 9.34 -1.13 9.67
N PHE A 191 8.86 -0.45 8.64
CA PHE A 191 8.51 -1.08 7.37
C PHE A 191 9.73 -1.78 6.75
N LEU A 192 10.85 -1.07 6.59
CA LEU A 192 12.06 -1.67 6.00
C LEU A 192 12.54 -2.88 6.79
N ASP A 193 12.48 -2.85 8.13
CA ASP A 193 12.88 -3.96 9.00
C ASP A 193 11.97 -5.18 8.84
N HIS A 194 10.65 -4.99 8.88
CA HIS A 194 9.67 -6.07 8.66
C HIS A 194 9.87 -6.76 7.30
N HIS A 195 10.25 -6.00 6.29
CA HIS A 195 10.51 -6.50 4.93
C HIS A 195 11.95 -6.96 4.71
N GLY A 196 12.81 -6.97 5.72
CA GLY A 196 14.22 -7.38 5.59
C GLY A 196 15.03 -6.48 4.65
N LEU A 197 14.64 -5.21 4.52
CA LEU A 197 15.29 -4.18 3.70
C LEU A 197 16.29 -3.34 4.49
N LEU A 198 16.47 -3.60 5.80
CA LEU A 198 17.58 -3.08 6.62
C LEU A 198 18.75 -4.08 6.73
N SER A 199 18.87 -4.96 5.74
CA SER A 199 19.93 -5.96 5.62
C SER A 199 20.22 -6.19 4.13
N VAL A 200 21.41 -6.74 3.83
CA VAL A 200 21.76 -7.15 2.46
C VAL A 200 21.16 -8.53 2.14
N THR A 201 20.83 -9.31 3.16
CA THR A 201 20.24 -10.65 3.05
C THR A 201 19.01 -10.78 3.94
N GLY A 202 18.19 -11.81 3.71
CA GLY A 202 17.04 -12.11 4.58
C GLY A 202 15.75 -11.37 4.24
N SER A 203 15.72 -10.65 3.12
CA SER A 203 14.46 -10.21 2.50
C SER A 203 13.62 -11.44 2.15
N PRO A 204 12.32 -11.43 2.47
CA PRO A 204 11.44 -12.55 2.16
C PRO A 204 11.22 -12.65 0.64
N GLN A 205 10.91 -13.86 0.16
CA GLN A 205 10.46 -14.06 -1.22
C GLN A 205 9.19 -13.23 -1.45
N TRP A 206 9.23 -12.35 -2.44
CA TRP A 206 8.07 -11.61 -2.87
C TRP A 206 7.20 -12.48 -3.77
N ARG A 207 5.89 -12.29 -3.65
CA ARG A 207 4.88 -13.01 -4.40
C ARG A 207 3.86 -12.01 -4.93
N THR A 208 3.20 -12.36 -6.01
CA THR A 208 2.07 -11.62 -6.58
C THR A 208 0.88 -12.54 -6.79
N VAL A 209 -0.31 -11.96 -6.89
CA VAL A 209 -1.55 -12.73 -7.12
C VAL A 209 -1.58 -13.16 -8.58
N THR A 210 -1.75 -14.46 -8.83
CA THR A 210 -1.82 -14.98 -10.19
C THR A 210 -3.08 -14.44 -10.88
N GLY A 211 -2.92 -13.81 -12.03
CA GLY A 211 -4.00 -13.12 -12.75
C GLY A 211 -4.37 -11.73 -12.21
N GLY A 212 -3.64 -11.24 -11.20
CA GLY A 212 -3.84 -9.92 -10.60
C GLY A 212 -4.84 -9.89 -9.45
N SER A 213 -4.86 -8.77 -8.73
CA SER A 213 -5.64 -8.56 -7.51
C SER A 213 -7.15 -8.76 -7.66
N ARG A 214 -7.70 -8.65 -8.87
CA ARG A 214 -9.10 -9.01 -9.18
C ARG A 214 -9.45 -10.43 -8.73
N ALA A 215 -8.49 -11.35 -8.77
CA ALA A 215 -8.68 -12.75 -8.41
C ALA A 215 -9.12 -12.97 -6.95
N TYR A 216 -8.84 -12.04 -6.02
CA TYR A 216 -9.40 -12.09 -4.66
C TYR A 216 -10.58 -11.12 -4.46
N VAL A 217 -10.64 -10.04 -5.23
CA VAL A 217 -11.71 -9.04 -5.13
C VAL A 217 -13.07 -9.65 -5.49
N GLU A 218 -13.15 -10.36 -6.62
CA GLU A 218 -14.42 -10.94 -7.05
C GLU A 218 -14.92 -12.05 -6.13
N PRO A 219 -14.10 -13.05 -5.72
CA PRO A 219 -14.58 -14.08 -4.80
C PRO A 219 -14.97 -13.54 -3.42
N ALA A 220 -14.27 -12.51 -2.91
CA ALA A 220 -14.62 -11.87 -1.64
C ALA A 220 -16.01 -11.23 -1.66
N ALA A 221 -16.47 -10.77 -2.84
CA ALA A 221 -17.78 -10.15 -3.00
C ALA A 221 -18.89 -11.18 -3.29
N LYS A 222 -18.57 -12.33 -3.89
CA LYS A 222 -19.56 -13.35 -4.29
C LYS A 222 -20.37 -13.94 -3.13
N SER A 223 -19.80 -13.98 -1.93
CA SER A 223 -20.46 -14.55 -0.74
C SER A 223 -21.35 -13.55 0.01
N LEU A 224 -21.42 -12.30 -0.44
CA LEU A 224 -22.17 -11.25 0.23
C LEU A 224 -23.64 -11.28 -0.16
N ALA A 225 -24.52 -10.97 0.79
CA ALA A 225 -25.97 -10.96 0.56
C ALA A 225 -26.36 -9.90 -0.48
N ARG A 226 -25.70 -8.75 -0.47
CA ARG A 226 -25.91 -7.68 -1.46
C ARG A 226 -24.65 -6.85 -1.67
N VAL A 227 -24.36 -6.53 -2.93
CA VAL A 227 -23.28 -5.64 -3.35
C VAL A 227 -23.87 -4.53 -4.21
N LEU A 228 -23.62 -3.28 -3.82
CA LEU A 228 -24.16 -2.08 -4.43
C LEU A 228 -22.99 -1.22 -4.93
N THR A 229 -22.66 -1.34 -6.21
CA THR A 229 -21.70 -0.46 -6.90
C THR A 229 -22.39 0.79 -7.42
N SER A 230 -21.62 1.82 -7.78
CA SER A 230 -22.17 3.12 -8.20
C SER A 230 -23.19 3.69 -7.21
N THR A 231 -23.07 3.33 -5.94
CA THR A 231 -24.02 3.68 -4.87
C THR A 231 -23.25 4.42 -3.76
N PRO A 232 -22.79 5.64 -4.03
CA PRO A 232 -22.08 6.44 -3.04
C PRO A 232 -23.00 6.76 -1.85
N VAL A 233 -22.57 6.39 -0.65
CA VAL A 233 -23.20 6.84 0.59
C VAL A 233 -22.81 8.30 0.82
N ARG A 234 -23.79 9.16 1.11
CA ARG A 234 -23.56 10.57 1.45
C ARG A 234 -23.58 10.84 2.94
N ALA A 235 -24.38 10.08 3.70
CA ALA A 235 -24.54 10.28 5.13
C ALA A 235 -24.77 8.97 5.90
N VAL A 236 -24.23 8.94 7.11
CA VAL A 236 -24.37 7.91 8.14
C VAL A 236 -25.02 8.60 9.35
N VAL A 237 -26.27 8.25 9.62
CA VAL A 237 -27.07 8.82 10.72
C VAL A 237 -27.23 7.76 11.81
N ARG A 238 -26.71 8.08 13.00
CA ARG A 238 -26.80 7.21 14.18
C ARG A 238 -28.18 7.35 14.81
N GLY A 239 -28.88 6.24 15.03
CA GLY A 239 -30.16 6.18 15.74
C GLY A 239 -30.08 5.33 17.01
N ALA A 240 -31.21 5.18 17.70
CA ALA A 240 -31.31 4.30 18.86
C ALA A 240 -31.34 2.83 18.41
N GLY A 241 -30.18 2.16 18.45
CA GLY A 241 -30.04 0.74 18.14
C GLY A 241 -29.92 0.38 16.66
N ARG A 242 -30.02 1.36 15.75
CA ARG A 242 -29.80 1.17 14.30
C ARG A 242 -29.02 2.33 13.70
N VAL A 243 -28.48 2.10 12.50
CA VAL A 243 -27.78 3.11 11.71
C VAL A 243 -28.50 3.25 10.38
N ARG A 244 -28.85 4.48 10.02
CA ARG A 244 -29.47 4.82 8.73
C ARG A 244 -28.40 5.36 7.78
N LEU A 245 -28.26 4.73 6.63
CA LEU A 245 -27.44 5.20 5.53
C LEU A 245 -28.31 5.97 4.54
N VAL A 246 -27.78 7.07 4.01
CA VAL A 246 -28.40 7.85 2.94
C VAL A 246 -27.45 7.87 1.76
N THR A 247 -27.91 7.41 0.61
CA THR A 247 -27.16 7.39 -0.65
C THR A 247 -27.31 8.72 -1.39
N GLU A 248 -26.47 8.96 -2.40
CA GLU A 248 -26.46 10.23 -3.14
C GLU A 248 -27.74 10.49 -3.94
N ASP A 249 -28.40 9.43 -4.42
CA ASP A 249 -29.72 9.47 -5.07
C ASP A 249 -30.88 9.75 -4.11
N GLY A 250 -30.60 9.82 -2.80
CA GLY A 250 -31.58 10.13 -1.76
C GLY A 250 -32.28 8.91 -1.17
N GLU A 251 -31.98 7.68 -1.64
CA GLU A 251 -32.46 6.48 -0.97
C GLU A 251 -31.88 6.35 0.43
N SER A 252 -32.57 5.60 1.30
CA SER A 252 -32.06 5.32 2.64
C SER A 252 -32.36 3.90 3.09
N ALA A 253 -31.43 3.32 3.82
CA ALA A 253 -31.51 1.96 4.34
C ALA A 253 -31.06 1.93 5.80
N GLU A 254 -31.72 1.10 6.61
CA GLU A 254 -31.37 0.89 8.01
C GLU A 254 -30.64 -0.44 8.22
N HIS A 255 -29.58 -0.40 9.00
CA HIS A 255 -28.77 -1.56 9.38
C HIS A 255 -28.59 -1.61 10.89
N ALA A 256 -28.32 -2.79 11.44
CA ALA A 256 -28.02 -2.94 12.86
C ALA A 256 -26.67 -2.28 13.22
N ALA A 257 -25.69 -2.35 12.32
CA ALA A 257 -24.43 -1.63 12.44
C ALA A 257 -23.85 -1.28 11.06
N VAL A 258 -22.80 -0.45 11.06
CA VAL A 258 -22.04 -0.08 9.87
C VAL A 258 -20.54 -0.21 10.12
N VAL A 259 -19.81 -0.71 9.13
CA VAL A 259 -18.35 -0.63 9.03
C VAL A 259 -18.01 0.41 7.98
N ILE A 260 -17.27 1.45 8.37
CA ILE A 260 -16.79 2.49 7.46
C ILE A 260 -15.36 2.14 7.03
N ALA A 261 -15.20 1.63 5.81
CA ALA A 261 -13.93 1.15 5.25
C ALA A 261 -13.34 2.09 4.17
N VAL A 262 -13.67 3.39 4.24
CA VAL A 262 -13.12 4.44 3.39
C VAL A 262 -12.02 5.24 4.09
N HIS A 263 -11.29 6.07 3.35
CA HIS A 263 -10.26 6.95 3.92
C HIS A 263 -10.83 7.87 5.02
N PRO A 264 -10.05 8.19 6.07
CA PRO A 264 -10.49 9.02 7.20
C PRO A 264 -11.24 10.31 6.84
N HIS A 265 -10.72 11.12 5.90
CA HIS A 265 -11.42 12.35 5.48
C HIS A 265 -12.78 12.08 4.83
N ARG A 266 -12.93 10.96 4.11
CA ARG A 266 -14.23 10.54 3.54
C ARG A 266 -15.13 10.06 4.67
N ALA A 267 -14.64 9.20 5.55
CA ALA A 267 -15.39 8.72 6.72
C ALA A 267 -15.95 9.88 7.54
N LEU A 268 -15.15 10.92 7.81
CA LEU A 268 -15.59 12.10 8.54
C LEU A 268 -16.72 12.85 7.84
N ARG A 269 -16.67 12.96 6.50
CA ARG A 269 -17.73 13.60 5.69
C ARG A 269 -19.03 12.79 5.68
N LEU A 270 -18.93 11.47 5.83
CA LEU A 270 -20.11 10.60 5.89
C LEU A 270 -20.86 10.73 7.21
N LEU A 271 -20.18 11.00 8.32
CA LEU A 271 -20.84 11.10 9.62
C LEU A 271 -21.74 12.34 9.68
N ALA A 272 -23.05 12.16 9.90
CA ALA A 272 -24.00 13.27 9.93
C ALA A 272 -23.81 14.19 11.16
N ASP A 273 -23.38 13.62 12.28
CA ASP A 273 -23.11 14.34 13.53
C ASP A 273 -21.84 13.78 14.17
N PRO A 274 -20.63 14.06 13.65
CA PRO A 274 -19.40 13.50 14.19
C PRO A 274 -19.12 14.05 15.60
N THR A 275 -18.52 13.24 16.46
CA THR A 275 -18.04 13.70 17.77
C THR A 275 -16.78 14.56 17.62
N GLU A 276 -16.39 15.26 18.68
CA GLU A 276 -15.13 16.03 18.67
C GLU A 276 -13.91 15.12 18.47
N LEU A 277 -13.90 13.95 19.10
CA LEU A 277 -12.84 12.96 18.94
C LEU A 277 -12.76 12.45 17.49
N GLU A 278 -13.91 12.15 16.86
CA GLU A 278 -13.97 11.73 15.45
C GLU A 278 -13.44 12.81 14.52
N ARG A 279 -13.83 14.08 14.71
CA ARG A 279 -13.29 15.21 13.95
C ARG A 279 -11.78 15.31 14.09
N ARG A 280 -11.27 15.27 15.33
CA ARG A 280 -9.84 15.41 15.62
C ARG A 280 -9.01 14.29 15.01
N VAL A 281 -9.44 13.03 15.18
CA VAL A 281 -8.69 11.87 14.70
C VAL A 281 -8.79 11.72 13.18
N LEU A 282 -10.00 11.74 12.63
CA LEU A 282 -10.20 11.51 11.20
C LEU A 282 -9.72 12.70 10.34
N GLY A 283 -9.74 13.92 10.89
CA GLY A 283 -9.26 15.13 10.24
C GLY A 283 -7.75 15.33 10.26
N ALA A 284 -7.00 14.54 11.04
CA ALA A 284 -5.54 14.69 11.16
C ALA A 284 -4.75 14.14 9.95
N PHE A 285 -5.39 13.37 9.07
CA PHE A 285 -4.74 12.70 7.95
C PHE A 285 -4.61 13.62 6.74
N THR A 286 -3.41 13.65 6.15
CA THR A 286 -3.13 14.30 4.88
C THR A 286 -2.90 13.25 3.77
N TYR A 287 -3.04 13.67 2.52
CA TYR A 287 -2.97 12.79 1.36
C TYR A 287 -2.07 13.40 0.28
N SER A 288 -1.45 12.53 -0.50
CA SER A 288 -0.74 12.89 -1.73
C SER A 288 -1.44 12.26 -2.93
N ARG A 289 -1.30 12.88 -4.09
CA ARG A 289 -1.81 12.34 -5.35
C ARG A 289 -0.65 11.74 -6.12
N ASN A 290 -0.73 10.45 -6.39
CA ASN A 290 0.28 9.70 -7.13
C ASN A 290 -0.37 9.18 -8.43
N PRO A 291 -0.17 9.85 -9.58
CA PRO A 291 -0.67 9.34 -10.85
C PRO A 291 0.09 8.07 -11.25
N THR A 292 -0.65 7.03 -11.63
CA THR A 292 -0.07 5.78 -12.16
C THR A 292 -0.31 5.72 -13.66
N VAL A 293 0.74 5.43 -14.43
CA VAL A 293 0.67 5.26 -15.89
C VAL A 293 1.09 3.83 -16.23
N LEU A 294 0.22 3.10 -16.93
CA LEU A 294 0.54 1.80 -17.52
C LEU A 294 0.86 2.01 -19.00
N HIS A 295 2.10 1.75 -19.41
CA HIS A 295 2.57 1.93 -20.80
C HIS A 295 3.45 0.77 -21.28
N ARG A 296 3.69 0.73 -22.60
CA ARG A 296 4.64 -0.19 -23.26
C ARG A 296 5.82 0.54 -23.90
N ASP A 297 5.90 1.86 -23.72
CA ASP A 297 7.01 2.68 -24.22
C ASP A 297 8.29 2.32 -23.46
N THR A 298 9.31 1.84 -24.18
CA THR A 298 10.61 1.41 -23.63
C THR A 298 11.59 2.57 -23.47
N THR A 299 11.20 3.80 -23.80
CA THR A 299 12.03 5.00 -23.71
C THR A 299 11.82 5.81 -22.43
N VAL A 300 10.79 5.48 -21.65
CA VAL A 300 10.45 6.09 -20.35
C VAL A 300 11.15 5.37 -19.20
#